data_AF-A0A9E7GRS1-F1
#
_entry.id   AF-A0A9E7GRS1-F1
#
_cell.length_a   1.000
_cell.length_b   1.000
_cell.length_c   1.000
_cell.angle_alpha   90.00
_cell.angle_beta   90.00
_cell.angle_gamma   90.00
#
_symmetry.space_group_name_H-M   'P 1'
#
loop_
_entity.id
_entity.type
_entity.pdbx_description
1 polymer ?
#
loop_
_entity_poly.entity_id
_entity_poly.type
_entity_poly.pdbx_seq_one_letter_code
_entity_poly.pdbx_strand_id
1 'polypeptide(L)' 'RDNKKNRIIPRHVLLAIRNDEELGKLLAGVTIAHGGVLPNINPVLLPKKTASKEPKSPAKPASKSPKKA' A
#
# COMPACT_ATOMS: atom_id res chain seq x y z
N ARG A 1 12.71 3.33 -7.27
CA ARG A 1 11.56 2.42 -7.49
C ARG A 1 10.71 2.40 -6.23
N ASP A 2 9.45 2.84 -6.34
CA ASP A 2 8.60 3.32 -5.22
C ASP A 2 8.40 2.31 -4.08
N ASN A 3 8.40 1.02 -4.41
CA ASN A 3 8.22 -0.08 -3.44
C ASN A 3 9.54 -0.65 -2.88
N LYS A 4 10.69 0.01 -3.11
CA LYS A 4 12.03 -0.39 -2.62
C LYS A 4 12.41 -1.86 -2.89
N LYS A 5 11.82 -2.49 -3.91
CA LYS A 5 12.08 -3.87 -4.36
C LYS A 5 12.72 -3.85 -5.75
N ASN A 6 13.73 -4.69 -5.95
CA ASN A 6 14.40 -4.80 -7.24
C ASN A 6 13.61 -5.68 -8.23
N ARG A 7 13.05 -6.80 -7.74
CA ARG A 7 12.25 -7.75 -8.53
C ARG A 7 10.85 -7.22 -8.80
N ILE A 8 10.37 -7.38 -10.03
CA ILE A 8 8.98 -7.09 -10.41
C ILE A 8 8.07 -8.18 -9.83
N ILE A 9 7.02 -7.79 -9.12
CA ILE A 9 5.98 -8.68 -8.58
C ILE A 9 4.63 -8.29 -9.20
N PRO A 10 3.61 -9.15 -9.17
CA PRO A 10 2.31 -8.85 -9.78
C PRO A 10 1.68 -7.54 -9.29
N ARG A 11 1.94 -7.15 -8.03
CA ARG A 11 1.53 -5.85 -7.48
C ARG A 11 2.09 -4.65 -8.26
N HIS A 12 3.34 -4.72 -8.71
CA HIS A 12 3.96 -3.63 -9.47
C HIS A 12 3.29 -3.47 -10.84
N VAL A 13 2.93 -4.59 -11.48
CA VAL A 13 2.22 -4.59 -12.76
C VAL A 13 0.83 -3.97 -12.60
N LEU A 14 0.09 -4.35 -11.55
CA LEU A 14 -1.22 -3.77 -11.28
C LEU A 14 -1.14 -2.26 -10.98
N LEU A 15 -0.16 -1.82 -10.20
CA LEU A 15 0.03 -0.40 -9.92
C LEU A 15 0.39 0.39 -11.18
N ALA A 16 1.22 -0.16 -12.07
CA ALA A 16 1.55 0.52 -13.32
C ALA A 16 0.31 0.68 -14.21
N ILE A 17 -0.47 -0.40 -14.40
CA ILE A 17 -1.65 -0.39 -15.27
C ILE A 17 -2.77 0.50 -14.71
N ARG A 18 -3.00 0.49 -13.39
CA ARG A 18 -4.13 1.22 -12.78
C ARG A 18 -3.85 2.69 -12.50
N ASN A 19 -2.58 3.12 -12.49
CA ASN A 19 -2.22 4.54 -12.41
C ASN A 19 -2.10 5.20 -13.78
N ASP A 20 -2.11 4.41 -14.86
CA ASP A 20 -2.05 4.90 -16.23
C ASP A 20 -3.45 4.83 -16.88
N GLU A 21 -3.88 5.94 -17.48
CA GLU A 21 -5.23 6.05 -18.02
C GLU A 21 -5.43 5.22 -19.29
N GLU A 22 -4.41 5.16 -20.15
CA GLU A 22 -4.48 4.47 -21.44
C GLU A 22 -4.45 2.95 -21.23
N LEU A 23 -3.51 2.48 -20.41
CA LEU A 23 -3.40 1.06 -20.05
C LEU A 23 -4.61 0.59 -19.24
N GLY A 24 -5.15 1.45 -18.37
CA GLY A 24 -6.35 1.16 -17.58
C GLY A 24 -7.58 0.93 -18.46
N LYS A 25 -7.76 1.74 -19.51
CA LYS A 25 -8.84 1.57 -20.51
C LYS A 25 -8.61 0.35 -21.40
N LEU A 26 -7.39 0.17 -21.90
CA LEU A 26 -7.03 -0.94 -22.77
C LEU A 26 -7.23 -2.30 -22.10
N LEU A 27 -6.87 -2.41 -20.81
CA LEU A 27 -6.96 -3.63 -20.02
C LEU A 27 -8.20 -3.64 -19.11
N ALA A 28 -9.25 -2.93 -19.49
CA ALA A 28 -10.53 -2.97 -18.78
C ALA A 28 -11.09 -4.41 -18.78
N GLY A 29 -11.51 -4.90 -17.60
CA GLY A 29 -12.04 -6.26 -17.43
C GLY A 29 -10.99 -7.36 -17.26
N VAL A 30 -9.70 -7.08 -17.47
CA VAL A 30 -8.63 -8.07 -17.24
C VAL A 30 -8.35 -8.21 -15.73
N THR A 31 -8.26 -9.46 -15.27
CA THR A 31 -7.90 -9.79 -13.88
C THR A 31 -6.42 -10.14 -13.77
N ILE A 32 -5.69 -9.41 -12.93
CA ILE A 32 -4.27 -9.68 -12.66
C ILE A 32 -4.16 -10.53 -11.40
N ALA A 33 -3.76 -11.79 -11.54
CA ALA A 33 -3.56 -12.69 -10.41
C ALA A 33 -2.52 -12.12 -9.42
N HIS A 34 -2.80 -12.22 -8.12
CA HIS A 34 -1.96 -11.70 -7.02
C HIS A 34 -1.63 -10.19 -7.09
N GLY A 35 -2.36 -9.39 -7.87
CA GLY A 35 -2.11 -7.95 -8.01
C GLY A 35 -2.72 -7.07 -6.90
N GLY A 36 -3.76 -7.55 -6.21
CA GLY A 36 -4.53 -6.76 -5.24
C GLY A 36 -5.32 -5.61 -5.90
N VAL A 37 -5.54 -4.51 -5.19
CA VAL A 37 -6.29 -3.32 -5.70
C VAL A 37 -5.58 -2.01 -5.39
N LEU A 38 -5.84 -0.94 -6.15
CA LEU A 38 -5.27 0.38 -5.84
C LEU A 38 -5.77 0.84 -4.45
N PRO A 39 -4.90 1.32 -3.54
CA PRO A 39 -5.34 1.78 -2.23
C PRO A 39 -6.24 3.01 -2.38
N ASN A 40 -7.50 2.88 -1.98
CA ASN A 40 -8.46 3.98 -1.96
C ASN A 40 -9.42 3.77 -0.79
N ILE A 41 -9.59 4.77 0.05
CA ILE A 41 -10.53 4.73 1.19
C ILE A 41 -11.59 5.79 0.92
N ASN A 42 -12.86 5.37 0.88
CA ASN A 42 -13.95 6.32 0.69
C ASN A 42 -14.01 7.29 1.88
N PRO A 43 -14.14 8.62 1.67
CA PRO A 43 -14.13 9.61 2.74
C PRO A 43 -15.21 9.41 3.80
N VAL A 44 -16.33 8.76 3.46
CA VAL A 44 -17.41 8.43 4.43
C VAL A 44 -16.96 7.43 5.48
N LEU A 45 -16.00 6.56 5.14
CA LEU A 45 -15.43 5.56 6.05
C LEU A 45 -14.35 6.15 6.95
N LEU A 46 -13.88 7.37 6.65
CA LEU A 46 -12.94 8.05 7.52
C LEU A 46 -13.68 8.53 8.77
N PRO A 47 -13.07 8.43 9.96
CA PRO A 47 -13.62 9.04 11.16
C PRO A 47 -13.98 10.51 10.90
N LYS A 48 -15.21 10.91 11.24
CA LYS A 48 -15.61 12.31 11.18
C LYS A 48 -14.59 13.11 12.01
N LYS A 49 -14.01 14.17 11.43
CA LYS A 49 -13.05 15.05 12.10
C LYS A 49 -13.72 15.76 13.28
N THR A 50 -13.86 15.08 14.41
CA THR A 50 -14.04 15.69 15.72
C THR A 50 -12.82 15.32 16.55
N ALA A 51 -11.94 16.30 16.71
CA ALA A 51 -10.70 16.27 17.48
C ALA A 51 -9.56 15.40 16.91
N SER A 52 -8.50 16.13 16.53
CA SER A 52 -7.13 15.68 16.35
C SER A 52 -6.66 14.70 17.42
N LYS A 53 -6.30 13.47 17.00
CA LYS A 53 -5.26 12.67 17.64
C LYS A 53 -4.39 12.03 16.55
N GLU A 54 -3.11 12.34 16.66
CA GLU A 54 -1.98 11.91 15.81
C GLU A 54 -1.88 10.38 15.63
N PRO A 55 -1.18 9.92 14.57
CA PRO A 55 -1.25 8.55 14.10
C PRO A 55 -0.41 7.60 14.98
N LYS A 56 -1.05 6.58 15.57
CA LYS A 56 -0.33 5.40 16.08
C LYS A 56 -0.05 4.44 14.93
N SER A 57 1.08 4.67 14.26
CA SER A 57 1.81 3.60 13.57
C SER A 57 2.29 2.56 14.60
N PRO A 58 2.17 1.25 14.38
CA PRO A 58 2.92 0.29 15.18
C PRO A 58 4.38 0.30 14.72
N ALA A 59 5.20 1.06 15.44
CA ALA A 59 6.65 0.98 15.33
C ALA A 59 7.13 -0.43 15.71
N LYS A 60 8.05 -0.98 14.90
CA LYS A 60 8.84 -2.17 15.22
C LYS A 60 9.52 -2.02 16.60
N PRO A 61 9.54 -3.04 17.46
CA PRO A 61 10.44 -3.03 18.61
C PRO A 61 11.83 -3.52 18.17
N ALA A 62 12.78 -2.60 18.06
CA ALA A 62 14.20 -2.91 18.13
C ALA A 62 14.75 -2.25 19.41
N SER A 63 14.96 -3.06 20.46
CA SER A 63 15.96 -2.88 21.52
C SER A 63 15.57 -3.67 22.77
N LYS A 64 16.13 -4.88 22.91
CA LYS A 64 16.46 -5.45 24.22
C LYS A 64 17.75 -6.23 24.07
N SER A 65 18.87 -5.54 24.24
CA SER A 65 20.14 -6.18 24.62
C SER A 65 19.99 -6.65 26.07
N PRO A 66 20.19 -7.94 26.39
CA PRO A 66 20.49 -8.37 27.74
C PRO A 66 22.00 -8.50 27.92
N LYS A 67 22.52 -7.88 28.99
CA LYS A 67 23.86 -8.12 29.53
C LYS A 67 24.02 -9.59 29.98
N LYS A 68 25.29 -10.04 29.97
CA LYS A 68 25.93 -11.03 30.88
C LYS A 68 26.18 -12.44 30.32
N ALA A 69 27.41 -12.71 29.88
CA ALA A 69 28.44 -13.49 30.59
C ALA A 69 29.80 -13.19 29.95
#